data_AF-A0A9X2GGA3-F1
#
_entry.id   AF-A0A9X2GGA3-F1
#
_cell.length_a   1.000
_cell.length_b   1.000
_cell.length_c   1.000
_cell.angle_alpha   90.00
_cell.angle_beta   90.00
_cell.angle_gamma   90.00
#
_symmetry.space_group_name_H-M   'P 1'
#
loop_
_entity.id
_entity.type
_entity.pdbx_description
1 polymer ?
#
loop_
_entity_poly.entity_id
_entity_poly.type
_entity_poly.pdbx_seq_one_letter_code
_entity_poly.pdbx_strand_id
1 'polypeptide(L)'
;MNSARRNELIHRLLAGRCELCESTEGLEVHHIRKLADLNQPGRRAQPAWKHLMAMRRRKTLVICRRCHEDIHAGRLAKPYQK
;
A
#
# COMPACT_ATOMS: atom_id res chain seq x y z
N MET A 1 -20.19 -19.07 7.18
CA MET A 1 -19.46 -17.85 7.60
C MET A 1 -18.35 -17.54 6.59
N ASN A 2 -18.59 -16.71 5.57
CA ASN A 2 -17.60 -16.40 4.52
C ASN A 2 -17.57 -14.90 4.14
N SER A 3 -17.82 -14.02 5.12
CA SER A 3 -17.94 -12.57 4.90
C SER A 3 -16.59 -11.83 4.90
N ALA A 4 -15.55 -12.41 5.53
CA ALA A 4 -14.25 -11.76 5.70
C ALA A 4 -13.54 -11.40 4.38
N ARG A 5 -13.81 -12.15 3.30
CA ARG A 5 -13.18 -11.94 1.99
C ARG A 5 -13.86 -10.87 1.14
N ARG A 6 -15.16 -10.63 1.33
CA ARG A 6 -15.90 -9.64 0.54
C ARG A 6 -15.62 -8.20 0.98
N ASN A 7 -15.33 -7.99 2.26
CA ASN A 7 -15.16 -6.66 2.86
C ASN A 7 -13.73 -6.37 3.35
N GLU A 8 -12.72 -7.07 2.84
CA GLU A 8 -11.33 -6.94 3.30
C GLU A 8 -10.81 -5.50 3.25
N LEU A 9 -11.18 -4.71 2.23
CA LEU A 9 -10.78 -3.30 2.16
C LEU A 9 -11.41 -2.48 3.29
N ILE A 10 -12.69 -2.70 3.57
CA ILE A 10 -13.41 -2.02 4.66
C ILE A 10 -12.77 -2.39 6.00
N HIS A 11 -12.47 -3.67 6.24
CA HIS A 11 -11.79 -4.10 7.46
C HIS A 11 -10.41 -3.45 7.63
N ARG A 12 -9.64 -3.30 6.55
CA ARG A 12 -8.35 -2.61 6.60
C ARG A 12 -8.47 -1.11 6.84
N LEU A 13 -9.49 -0.46 6.27
CA LEU A 13 -9.81 0.94 6.58
C LEU A 13 -10.22 1.11 8.05
N LEU A 14 -11.07 0.21 8.57
CA LEU A 14 -11.50 0.19 9.97
C LEU A 14 -10.36 -0.12 10.94
N ALA A 15 -9.31 -0.84 10.50
CA ALA A 15 -8.11 -1.02 11.31
C ALA A 15 -7.39 0.31 11.60
N GLY A 16 -7.67 1.35 10.80
CA GLY A 16 -7.33 2.73 11.13
C GLY A 16 -5.83 3.00 11.13
N ARG A 17 -5.04 2.27 10.34
CA ARG A 17 -3.58 2.42 10.28
C ARG A 17 -3.04 2.36 8.87
N CYS A 18 -2.02 3.18 8.61
CA CYS A 18 -1.23 3.14 7.39
C CYS A 18 -0.47 1.82 7.30
N GLU A 19 -0.64 1.07 6.20
CA GLU A 19 0.03 -0.22 5.97
C GLU A 19 1.55 -0.07 5.69
N LEU A 20 2.09 1.17 5.64
CA LEU A 20 3.51 1.46 5.42
C LEU A 20 4.25 2.07 6.61
N CYS A 21 3.59 2.95 7.37
CA CYS A 21 4.23 3.69 8.47
C CYS A 21 3.41 3.70 9.76
N GLU A 22 2.31 2.94 9.81
CA GLU A 22 1.43 2.77 10.97
C GLU A 22 0.70 4.04 11.48
N SER A 23 0.91 5.20 10.84
CA SER A 23 0.17 6.42 11.12
C SER A 23 -1.34 6.18 11.05
N THR A 24 -2.09 6.77 11.98
CA THR A 24 -3.55 6.66 12.11
C THR A 24 -4.30 7.83 11.49
N GLU A 25 -3.58 8.82 10.93
CA GLU A 25 -4.15 10.07 10.45
C GLU A 25 -4.18 10.15 8.92
N GLY A 26 -5.24 10.76 8.38
CA GLY A 26 -5.36 11.06 6.95
C GLY A 26 -5.23 9.83 6.05
N LEU A 27 -5.93 8.74 6.38
CA LEU A 27 -5.87 7.48 5.63
C LEU A 27 -6.63 7.55 4.31
N GLU A 28 -5.96 7.13 3.25
CA GLU A 28 -6.42 7.11 1.88
C GLU A 28 -6.15 5.72 1.27
N VAL A 29 -6.97 5.34 0.29
CA VAL A 29 -6.77 4.10 -0.45
C VAL A 29 -5.96 4.38 -1.71
N HIS A 30 -4.72 3.93 -1.72
CA HIS A 30 -3.92 3.89 -2.93
C HIS A 30 -4.34 2.69 -3.79
N HIS A 31 -4.76 2.94 -5.04
CA HIS A 31 -5.18 1.90 -5.98
C HIS A 31 -4.32 1.92 -7.26
N ILE A 32 -3.87 0.73 -7.69
CA ILE A 32 -3.15 0.54 -8.95
C ILE A 32 -4.02 -0.15 -10.00
N ARG A 33 -3.70 0.06 -11.28
CA ARG A 33 -4.43 -0.55 -12.40
C ARG A 33 -4.30 -2.07 -12.44
N LYS A 34 -3.08 -2.60 -12.46
CA LYS A 34 -2.78 -4.04 -12.48
C LYS A 34 -1.53 -4.38 -11.64
N LEU A 35 -1.51 -5.56 -11.03
CA LEU A 35 -0.37 -6.04 -10.23
C LEU A 35 0.91 -6.18 -11.05
N ALA A 36 0.78 -6.45 -12.36
CA ALA A 36 1.92 -6.55 -13.26
C ALA A 36 2.74 -5.24 -13.36
N ASP A 37 2.12 -4.08 -13.10
CA ASP A 37 2.82 -2.77 -13.14
C ASP A 37 3.80 -2.57 -11.97
N LEU A 38 3.75 -3.45 -10.95
CA LEU A 38 4.67 -3.44 -9.83
C LEU A 38 6.07 -3.91 -10.25
N ASN A 39 6.16 -4.81 -11.23
CA ASN A 39 7.42 -5.30 -11.76
C ASN A 39 7.96 -4.34 -12.83
N GLN A 40 8.87 -3.45 -12.42
CA GLN A 40 9.59 -2.57 -13.35
C GLN A 40 11.02 -3.10 -13.52
N PRO A 41 11.33 -3.77 -14.65
CA PRO A 41 12.69 -4.21 -14.95
C PRO A 41 13.62 -2.98 -15.04
N GLY A 42 14.78 -3.06 -14.40
CA GLY A 42 15.81 -2.00 -14.43
C GLY A 42 15.91 -1.12 -13.18
N ARG A 43 14.97 -1.20 -12.21
CA ARG A 43 15.16 -0.55 -10.89
C ARG A 43 15.94 -1.48 -9.95
N ARG A 44 17.11 -1.03 -9.47
CA ARG A 44 17.96 -1.77 -8.50
C ARG A 44 17.27 -2.06 -7.15
N ALA A 45 16.35 -1.20 -6.72
CA ALA A 45 15.59 -1.38 -5.49
C ALA A 45 14.10 -1.17 -5.74
N GLN A 46 13.28 -2.17 -5.39
CA GLN A 46 11.83 -2.04 -5.44
C GLN A 46 11.34 -1.26 -4.21
N PRO A 47 10.52 -0.21 -4.41
CA PRO A 47 9.79 0.46 -3.33
C PRO A 47 9.07 -0.52 -2.40
N ALA A 48 9.09 -0.24 -1.09
CA ALA A 48 8.43 -1.08 -0.08
C ALA A 48 6.93 -1.27 -0.36
N TRP A 49 6.24 -0.23 -0.84
CA TRP A 49 4.83 -0.30 -1.19
C TRP A 49 4.54 -1.30 -2.34
N LYS A 50 5.44 -1.38 -3.33
CA LYS A 50 5.31 -2.34 -4.44
C LYS A 50 5.47 -3.77 -3.95
N HIS A 51 6.47 -3.98 -3.10
CA HIS A 51 6.72 -5.28 -2.47
C HIS A 51 5.52 -5.73 -1.64
N LEU A 52 4.96 -4.84 -0.82
CA LEU A 52 3.79 -5.13 0.01
C LEU A 52 2.54 -5.45 -0.83
N MET A 53 2.26 -4.70 -1.89
CA MET A 53 1.15 -4.97 -2.80
C MET A 53 1.32 -6.32 -3.53
N ALA A 54 2.54 -6.64 -3.96
CA ALA A 54 2.86 -7.90 -4.62
C ALA A 54 2.70 -9.10 -3.66
N MET A 55 3.20 -9.00 -2.43
CA MET A 55 3.04 -10.01 -1.39
C MET A 55 1.57 -10.27 -1.04
N ARG A 56 0.79 -9.20 -0.84
CA ARG A 56 -0.64 -9.31 -0.53
C ARG A 56 -1.49 -9.72 -1.73
N ARG A 57 -0.95 -9.62 -2.95
CA ARG A 57 -1.66 -9.79 -4.24
C ARG A 57 -2.93 -8.91 -4.29
N ARG A 58 -2.84 -7.69 -3.78
CA ARG A 58 -3.95 -6.71 -3.77
C ARG A 58 -3.59 -5.47 -4.56
N LYS A 59 -4.56 -4.95 -5.31
CA LYS A 59 -4.45 -3.70 -6.06
C LYS A 59 -4.70 -2.45 -5.20
N THR A 60 -5.01 -2.63 -3.93
CA THR A 60 -5.30 -1.54 -2.98
C THR A 60 -4.41 -1.62 -1.75
N LEU A 61 -3.94 -0.47 -1.30
CA LEU A 61 -3.18 -0.28 -0.07
C LEU A 61 -3.79 0.89 0.72
N VAL A 62 -4.00 0.71 2.02
CA VAL A 62 -4.48 1.77 2.92
C VAL A 62 -3.26 2.48 3.50
N ILE A 63 -3.10 3.77 3.22
CA ILE A 63 -1.92 4.54 3.61
C ILE A 63 -2.30 5.95 4.04
N CYS A 64 -1.47 6.62 4.83
CA CYS A 64 -1.67 8.04 5.12
C CYS A 64 -1.35 8.91 3.90
N ARG A 65 -1.91 10.13 3.88
CA ARG A 65 -1.70 11.12 2.81
C ARG A 65 -0.22 11.38 2.50
N ARG A 66 0.65 11.49 3.51
CA ARG A 66 2.10 11.66 3.32
C ARG A 66 2.69 10.52 2.49
N CYS A 67 2.36 9.28 2.85
CA CYS A 67 2.81 8.12 2.09
C CYS A 67 2.20 8.10 0.69
N HIS A 68 0.95 8.54 0.52
CA HIS A 68 0.32 8.60 -0.80
C HIS A 68 1.05 9.59 -1.73
N GLU A 69 1.36 10.78 -1.24
CA GLU A 69 2.14 11.79 -1.97
C GLU A 69 3.55 11.28 -2.30
N ASP A 70 4.21 10.57 -1.38
CA ASP A 70 5.54 9.99 -1.61
C ASP A 70 5.54 8.85 -2.63
N ILE A 71 4.45 8.09 -2.75
CA ILE A 71 4.28 7.08 -3.81
C ILE A 71 4.19 7.79 -5.16
N HIS A 72 3.34 8.82 -5.28
CA HIS A 72 3.18 9.58 -6.53
C HIS A 72 4.46 10.31 -6.94
N ALA A 73 5.22 10.82 -5.96
CA ALA A 73 6.51 11.45 -6.20
C ALA A 73 7.67 10.44 -6.42
N GLY A 74 7.41 9.14 -6.26
CA GLY A 74 8.42 8.08 -6.46
C GLY A 74 9.51 8.00 -5.38
N ARG A 75 9.32 8.61 -4.20
CA ARG A 75 10.32 8.75 -3.14
C ARG A 75 10.40 7.58 -2.16
N LEU A 76 9.35 6.77 -2.05
CA LEU A 76 9.28 5.65 -1.10
C LEU A 76 10.15 4.46 -1.52
N ALA A 77 11.45 4.50 -1.24
CA ALA A 77 12.37 3.37 -1.47
C ALA A 77 12.54 2.45 -0.26
N LYS A 78 12.17 2.90 0.95
CA LYS A 78 12.33 2.15 2.21
C LYS A 78 10.98 2.09 2.94
N PRO A 79 10.66 0.97 3.63
CA PRO A 79 9.60 0.99 4.63
C PRO A 79 10.03 1.97 5.73
N TYR A 80 9.09 2.74 6.30
CA TYR A 80 9.39 3.66 7.39
C TYR A 80 9.84 2.81 8.58
N GLN A 81 11.15 2.79 8.84
CA GLN A 81 11.72 2.10 9.99
C GLN A 81 11.44 3.00 11.19
N LYS A 82 10.71 2.45 12.16
CA LYS A 82 10.56 3.03 13.49
C LYS A 82 11.92 3.23 14.15
#